data_AF-A0A3N1CN53-F1
#
_entry.id   AF-A0A3N1CN53-F1
#
_cell.length_a   1.000
_cell.length_b   1.000
_cell.length_c   1.000
_cell.angle_alpha   90.00
_cell.angle_beta   90.00
_cell.angle_gamma   90.00
#
_symmetry.space_group_name_H-M   'P 1'
#
loop_
_entity.id
_entity.type
_entity.pdbx_description
1 polymer ?
#
loop_
_entity_poly.entity_id
_entity_poly.type
_entity_poly.pdbx_seq_one_letter_code
_entity_poly.pdbx_strand_id
1 'polypeptide(L)'
;MGSSPIAILAYGYDLGLSARQIKEADRWGNLTVPWVETAPALDEDDECLSFVDQCKRRLLHPPAGLTLVEAAQWSETFTENIGWFGVDEASVTASGVEFVAWGDDTEPSFALVAHCERNDWETSKALDLAALERRRADPKLGWDALLDQALKRLQITPLQTSPSWLLLAQYS
;
A
#
# COMPACT_ATOMS: atom_id res chain seq x y z
N MET A 1 -2.69 -22.25 16.39
CA MET A 1 -1.59 -22.15 15.40
C MET A 1 -0.55 -21.20 15.98
N GLY A 2 0.75 -21.43 15.74
CA GLY A 2 1.79 -20.58 16.30
C GLY A 2 2.00 -19.35 15.43
N SER A 3 1.88 -18.16 16.00
CA SER A 3 2.21 -16.90 15.33
C SER A 3 3.72 -16.76 15.19
N SER A 4 4.21 -16.53 13.97
CA SER A 4 5.62 -16.32 13.67
C SER A 4 5.89 -14.81 13.53
N PRO A 5 6.79 -14.22 14.34
CA PRO A 5 7.11 -12.81 14.20
C PRO A 5 7.95 -12.57 12.93
N ILE A 6 7.59 -11.55 12.17
CA ILE A 6 8.33 -11.05 11.01
C ILE A 6 8.74 -9.61 11.31
N ALA A 7 10.04 -9.34 11.21
CA ALA A 7 10.57 -7.98 11.29
C ALA A 7 10.67 -7.40 9.88
N ILE A 8 10.18 -6.18 9.71
CA ILE A 8 10.16 -5.49 8.41
C ILE A 8 10.81 -4.12 8.56
N LEU A 9 11.85 -3.86 7.78
CA LEU A 9 12.38 -2.51 7.58
C LEU A 9 11.86 -1.97 6.26
N ALA A 10 11.00 -0.96 6.29
CA ALA A 10 10.38 -0.40 5.10
C ALA A 10 10.69 1.09 4.92
N TYR A 11 10.67 1.58 3.68
CA TYR A 11 10.75 3.00 3.37
C TYR A 11 9.43 3.49 2.80
N GLY A 12 8.75 4.39 3.50
CA GLY A 12 7.42 4.82 3.13
C GLY A 12 6.71 5.70 4.15
N TYR A 13 5.38 5.65 4.09
CA TYR A 13 4.46 6.35 5.00
C TYR A 13 3.71 5.35 5.86
N ASP A 14 3.66 5.61 7.16
CA ASP A 14 2.71 4.92 8.04
C ASP A 14 1.30 5.49 7.81
N LEU A 15 0.36 4.60 7.49
CA LEU A 15 -1.07 4.93 7.31
C LEU A 15 -1.89 4.54 8.56
N GLY A 16 -1.28 3.83 9.50
CA GLY A 16 -1.86 3.41 10.77
C GLY A 16 -2.98 2.39 10.65
N LEU A 17 -3.62 2.12 11.79
CA LEU A 17 -4.84 1.30 11.88
C LEU A 17 -5.98 2.02 11.16
N SER A 18 -6.58 1.36 10.16
CA SER A 18 -7.72 1.89 9.42
C SER A 18 -7.53 3.36 9.01
N ALA A 19 -6.46 3.68 8.29
CA ALA A 19 -6.23 5.03 7.75
C ALA A 19 -6.16 6.18 8.81
N ARG A 20 -5.96 5.90 10.10
CA ARG A 20 -5.91 6.94 11.14
C ARG A 20 -4.71 7.89 11.04
N GLN A 21 -3.72 7.58 10.19
CA GLN A 21 -2.58 8.44 9.92
C GLN A 21 -2.69 9.17 8.57
N ILE A 22 -3.90 9.36 8.03
CA ILE A 22 -4.16 10.24 6.89
C ILE A 22 -5.19 11.33 7.24
N LYS A 23 -5.22 12.41 6.47
CA LYS A 23 -6.16 13.53 6.69
C LYS A 23 -7.59 13.21 6.25
N GLU A 24 -7.73 12.39 5.21
CA GLU A 24 -9.00 12.03 4.57
C GLU A 24 -9.60 10.77 5.22
N ALA A 25 -9.48 10.67 6.55
CA ALA A 25 -10.12 9.65 7.36
C ALA A 25 -11.04 10.30 8.40
N ASP A 26 -12.20 9.70 8.61
CA ASP A 26 -13.11 10.12 9.68
C ASP A 26 -12.61 9.66 11.06
N ARG A 27 -13.36 10.01 12.12
CA ARG A 27 -13.00 9.62 13.51
C ARG A 27 -12.97 8.11 13.77
N TRP A 28 -13.52 7.31 12.86
CA TRP A 28 -13.56 5.86 12.95
C TRP A 28 -12.47 5.20 12.09
N GLY A 29 -11.80 5.96 11.22
CA GLY A 29 -10.79 5.43 10.30
C GLY A 29 -11.34 5.06 8.93
N ASN A 30 -12.56 5.50 8.58
CA ASN A 30 -13.08 5.30 7.24
C ASN A 30 -12.57 6.39 6.31
N LEU A 31 -12.17 6.01 5.11
CA LEU A 31 -11.79 6.96 4.08
C LEU A 31 -12.95 7.87 3.67
N THR A 32 -12.68 9.16 3.52
CA THR A 32 -13.67 10.18 3.10
C THR A 32 -13.43 10.67 1.67
N VAL A 33 -12.66 9.94 0.88
CA VAL A 33 -12.28 10.32 -0.49
C VAL A 33 -13.39 9.97 -1.50
N PRO A 34 -13.57 10.72 -2.61
CA PRO A 34 -14.73 10.58 -3.48
C PRO A 34 -14.85 9.26 -4.24
N TRP A 35 -13.76 8.51 -4.37
CA TRP A 35 -13.70 7.24 -5.10
C TRP A 35 -13.99 6.03 -4.21
N VAL A 36 -14.07 6.21 -2.90
CA VAL A 36 -14.42 5.13 -1.97
C VAL A 36 -15.87 4.79 -2.16
N GLU A 37 -16.10 3.51 -2.47
CA GLU A 37 -17.44 2.96 -2.55
C GLU A 37 -17.94 2.80 -1.12
N THR A 38 -18.70 3.79 -0.63
CA THR A 38 -19.59 3.55 0.51
C THR A 38 -20.68 2.63 0.00
N ALA A 39 -20.44 1.32 0.02
CA ALA A 39 -21.46 0.35 -0.33
C ALA A 39 -22.69 0.66 0.55
N PRO A 40 -23.89 0.93 -0.02
CA PRO A 40 -25.09 0.65 0.73
C PRO A 40 -25.02 -0.84 1.07
N ALA A 41 -25.22 -1.21 2.33
CA ALA A 41 -25.30 -2.61 2.75
C ALA A 41 -26.39 -3.31 1.91
N LEU A 42 -25.98 -3.87 0.77
CA LEU A 42 -26.80 -4.63 -0.12
C LEU A 42 -26.39 -6.07 0.17
N ASP A 43 -27.23 -6.70 0.99
CA ASP A 43 -27.18 -8.07 1.46
C ASP A 43 -26.08 -8.36 2.52
N GLU A 44 -26.47 -9.11 3.55
CA GLU A 44 -25.64 -9.45 4.73
C GLU A 44 -24.38 -10.27 4.38
N ASP A 45 -24.24 -10.68 3.11
CA ASP A 45 -23.17 -11.53 2.59
C ASP A 45 -22.15 -10.77 1.70
N ASP A 46 -22.36 -9.49 1.38
CA ASP A 46 -21.42 -8.72 0.55
C ASP A 46 -20.39 -8.02 1.47
N GLU A 47 -19.30 -8.74 1.78
CA GLU A 47 -18.20 -8.21 2.58
C GLU A 47 -17.65 -6.92 1.95
N CYS A 48 -17.85 -5.79 2.63
CA CYS A 48 -17.27 -4.52 2.20
C CYS A 48 -15.76 -4.67 2.07
N LEU A 49 -15.21 -4.32 0.91
CA LEU A 49 -13.77 -4.40 0.64
C LEU A 49 -12.98 -3.66 1.71
N SER A 50 -11.89 -4.28 2.17
CA SER A 50 -11.00 -3.62 3.12
C SER A 50 -10.44 -2.32 2.55
N PHE A 51 -10.04 -1.40 3.45
CA PHE A 51 -9.37 -0.16 3.08
C PHE A 51 -8.23 -0.38 2.06
N VAL A 52 -7.40 -1.40 2.30
CA VAL A 52 -6.26 -1.72 1.44
C VAL A 52 -6.71 -2.22 0.08
N ASP A 53 -7.76 -3.03 0.00
CA ASP A 53 -8.26 -3.55 -1.28
C ASP A 53 -8.84 -2.42 -2.13
N GLN A 54 -9.57 -1.50 -1.51
CA GLN A 54 -10.07 -0.31 -2.19
C GLN A 54 -8.92 0.57 -2.71
N CYS A 55 -7.86 0.78 -1.91
CA CYS A 55 -6.67 1.48 -2.36
C CYS A 55 -5.93 0.77 -3.50
N LYS A 56 -5.72 -0.55 -3.41
CA LYS A 56 -5.06 -1.34 -4.45
C LYS A 56 -5.83 -1.27 -5.77
N ARG A 57 -7.16 -1.42 -5.73
CA ARG A 57 -8.03 -1.22 -6.90
C ARG A 57 -7.88 0.19 -7.46
N ARG A 58 -7.86 1.22 -6.61
CA ARG A 58 -7.66 2.60 -7.05
C ARG A 58 -6.31 2.82 -7.74
N LEU A 59 -5.24 2.16 -7.28
CA LEU A 59 -3.93 2.19 -7.94
C LEU A 59 -3.91 1.44 -9.28
N LEU A 60 -4.79 0.46 -9.46
CA LEU A 60 -4.97 -0.24 -10.73
C LEU A 60 -5.82 0.54 -11.73
N HIS A 61 -6.69 1.44 -11.29
CA HIS A 61 -7.48 2.25 -12.22
C HIS A 61 -6.63 3.26 -13.00
N PRO A 62 -6.79 3.37 -14.32
CA PRO A 62 -6.06 4.33 -15.12
C PRO A 62 -6.25 5.76 -14.58
N PRO A 63 -5.19 6.59 -14.55
CA PRO A 63 -5.31 7.99 -14.18
C PRO A 63 -6.41 8.70 -14.98
N ALA A 64 -7.15 9.60 -14.33
CA ALA A 64 -8.07 10.47 -15.04
C ALA A 64 -7.30 11.31 -16.07
N GLY A 65 -7.80 11.36 -17.31
CA GLY A 65 -7.19 12.13 -18.39
C GLY A 65 -6.28 11.35 -19.34
N LEU A 66 -6.13 10.03 -19.18
CA LEU A 66 -5.54 9.19 -20.22
C LEU A 66 -6.40 9.23 -21.50
N THR A 67 -5.73 9.19 -22.64
CA THR A 67 -6.38 8.95 -23.93
C THR A 67 -6.97 7.54 -23.98
N LEU A 68 -7.91 7.33 -24.90
CA LEU A 68 -8.55 6.02 -25.08
C LEU A 68 -7.53 4.90 -25.39
N VAL A 69 -6.44 5.24 -26.09
CA VAL A 69 -5.35 4.32 -26.43
C VAL A 69 -4.50 3.98 -25.21
N GLU A 70 -4.15 4.97 -24.40
CA GLU A 70 -3.38 4.76 -23.16
C GLU A 70 -4.19 3.97 -22.13
N ALA A 71 -5.50 4.22 -22.05
CA ALA A 71 -6.41 3.45 -21.20
C ALA A 71 -6.55 1.99 -21.67
N ALA A 72 -6.59 1.75 -22.99
CA ALA A 72 -6.64 0.39 -23.55
C ALA A 72 -5.36 -0.41 -23.28
N GLN A 73 -4.18 0.20 -23.46
CA GLN A 73 -2.88 -0.42 -23.13
C GLN A 73 -2.74 -0.72 -21.63
N TRP A 74 -3.23 0.20 -20.78
CA TRP A 74 -3.31 0.00 -19.34
C TRP A 74 -4.25 -1.17 -18.98
N SER A 75 -5.41 -1.25 -19.65
CA SER A 75 -6.42 -2.28 -19.42
C SER A 75 -5.96 -3.68 -19.84
N GLU A 76 -5.27 -3.83 -20.98
CA GLU A 76 -4.72 -5.10 -21.45
C GLU A 76 -3.66 -5.66 -20.48
N THR A 77 -2.91 -4.78 -19.80
CA THR A 77 -1.85 -5.18 -18.87
C THR A 77 -2.42 -5.69 -17.53
N PHE A 78 -3.59 -5.20 -17.11
CA PHE A 78 -4.04 -5.36 -15.71
C PHE A 78 -5.45 -5.92 -15.50
N THR A 79 -6.29 -6.08 -16.53
CA THR A 79 -7.74 -6.25 -16.29
C THR A 79 -8.34 -7.58 -16.75
N GLU A 80 -7.66 -8.38 -17.59
CA GLU A 80 -8.35 -9.53 -18.21
C GLU A 80 -8.23 -10.88 -17.47
N ASN A 81 -7.43 -11.04 -16.40
CA ASN A 81 -7.36 -12.34 -15.69
C ASN A 81 -6.91 -12.26 -14.22
N ILE A 82 -6.98 -11.09 -13.59
CA ILE A 82 -6.43 -10.90 -12.25
C ILE A 82 -7.48 -11.30 -11.21
N GLY A 83 -7.49 -12.59 -10.83
CA GLY A 83 -8.21 -13.04 -9.63
C GLY A 83 -7.70 -12.33 -8.38
N TRP A 84 -8.37 -12.51 -7.24
CA TRP A 84 -8.04 -11.83 -5.96
C TRP A 84 -6.54 -11.82 -5.64
N PHE A 85 -5.84 -12.95 -5.84
CA PHE A 85 -4.40 -13.08 -5.59
C PHE A 85 -3.50 -12.25 -6.51
N GLY A 86 -3.95 -11.87 -7.70
CA GLY A 86 -3.13 -11.11 -8.64
C GLY A 86 -3.21 -9.60 -8.42
N VAL A 87 -4.17 -9.11 -7.61
CA VAL A 87 -4.36 -7.67 -7.36
C VAL A 87 -3.13 -7.07 -6.67
N ASP A 88 -2.50 -7.84 -5.79
CA ASP A 88 -1.32 -7.41 -5.04
C ASP A 88 -0.11 -7.20 -5.96
N GLU A 89 0.27 -8.24 -6.70
CA GLU A 89 1.40 -8.17 -7.65
C GLU A 89 1.16 -7.14 -8.76
N ALA A 90 -0.08 -7.06 -9.26
CA ALA A 90 -0.48 -6.08 -10.25
C ALA A 90 -0.37 -4.65 -9.73
N SER A 91 -0.85 -4.39 -8.51
CA SER A 91 -0.82 -3.05 -7.92
C SER A 91 0.61 -2.58 -7.68
N VAL A 92 1.48 -3.49 -7.21
CA VAL A 92 2.91 -3.22 -7.03
C VAL A 92 3.59 -2.98 -8.37
N THR A 93 3.31 -3.80 -9.38
CA THR A 93 3.86 -3.64 -10.73
C THR A 93 3.41 -2.32 -11.37
N ALA A 94 2.15 -1.92 -11.18
CA ALA A 94 1.58 -0.71 -11.77
C ALA A 94 2.05 0.59 -11.08
N SER A 95 2.28 0.55 -9.78
CA SER A 95 2.55 1.75 -8.97
C SER A 95 3.96 1.84 -8.42
N GLY A 96 4.71 0.74 -8.43
CA GLY A 96 6.02 0.64 -7.79
C GLY A 96 5.99 0.73 -6.26
N VAL A 97 4.81 0.64 -5.64
CA VAL A 97 4.63 0.71 -4.18
C VAL A 97 3.75 -0.44 -3.68
N GLU A 98 3.95 -0.80 -2.42
CA GLU A 98 3.28 -1.92 -1.75
C GLU A 98 2.57 -1.43 -0.47
N PHE A 99 1.46 -2.10 -0.10
CA PHE A 99 0.88 -1.98 1.23
C PHE A 99 1.42 -3.08 2.14
N VAL A 100 2.06 -2.69 3.24
CA VAL A 100 2.57 -3.61 4.26
C VAL A 100 1.71 -3.54 5.51
N ALA A 101 1.09 -4.66 5.87
CA ALA A 101 0.40 -4.83 7.14
C ALA A 101 1.40 -5.04 8.29
N TRP A 102 1.13 -4.47 9.46
CA TRP A 102 1.93 -4.64 10.65
C TRP A 102 1.08 -4.52 11.92
N GLY A 103 1.58 -5.05 13.02
CA GLY A 103 0.88 -5.11 14.30
C GLY A 103 0.06 -6.39 14.46
N ASP A 104 -1.14 -6.23 15.00
CA ASP A 104 -2.08 -7.30 15.29
C ASP A 104 -2.74 -7.84 14.00
N ASP A 105 -3.01 -9.14 13.94
CA ASP A 105 -3.60 -9.79 12.76
C ASP A 105 -5.11 -9.52 12.62
N THR A 106 -5.78 -9.22 13.74
CA THR A 106 -7.22 -8.86 13.75
C THR A 106 -7.44 -7.37 13.48
N GLU A 107 -6.49 -6.53 13.89
CA GLU A 107 -6.51 -5.08 13.69
C GLU A 107 -5.17 -4.58 13.14
N PRO A 108 -4.81 -4.92 11.89
CA PRO A 108 -3.53 -4.52 11.33
C PRO A 108 -3.49 -3.02 11.05
N SER A 109 -2.34 -2.42 11.37
CA SER A 109 -1.94 -1.13 10.82
C SER A 109 -1.29 -1.33 9.45
N PHE A 110 -1.33 -0.31 8.61
CA PHE A 110 -0.79 -0.39 7.25
C PHE A 110 0.24 0.69 6.97
N ALA A 111 1.24 0.36 6.17
CA ALA A 111 2.20 1.31 5.60
C ALA A 111 2.16 1.25 4.08
N LEU A 112 2.29 2.39 3.41
CA LEU A 112 2.51 2.48 1.97
C LEU A 112 4.01 2.66 1.71
N VAL A 113 4.63 1.69 1.04
CA VAL A 113 6.09 1.57 1.00
C VAL A 113 6.60 1.42 -0.43
N ALA A 114 7.74 2.05 -0.73
CA ALA A 114 8.44 1.87 -2.01
C ALA A 114 9.53 0.79 -1.96
N HIS A 115 9.98 0.44 -0.75
CA HIS A 115 10.96 -0.61 -0.53
C HIS A 115 10.73 -1.24 0.85
N CYS A 116 10.97 -2.55 0.95
CA CYS A 116 11.02 -3.23 2.23
C CYS A 116 12.05 -4.37 2.24
N GLU A 117 12.63 -4.62 3.41
CA GLU A 117 13.41 -5.80 3.73
C GLU A 117 12.66 -6.56 4.83
N ARG A 118 12.32 -7.82 4.55
CA ARG A 118 11.65 -8.71 5.50
C ARG A 118 12.65 -9.70 6.07
N ASN A 119 12.55 -9.99 7.36
CA ASN A 119 13.35 -11.00 8.03
C ASN A 119 12.42 -11.83 8.92
N ASP A 120 12.37 -13.13 8.64
CA ASP A 120 11.65 -14.09 9.48
C ASP A 120 12.40 -14.37 10.80
N TRP A 121 11.74 -15.08 11.71
CA TRP A 121 12.31 -15.43 13.01
C TRP A 121 13.35 -16.57 12.94
N GLU A 122 13.37 -17.34 11.85
CA GLU A 122 14.27 -18.47 11.66
C GLU A 122 15.67 -18.02 11.23
N THR A 123 15.78 -16.83 10.65
CA THR A 123 17.01 -16.28 10.11
C THR A 123 17.38 -14.95 10.77
N SER A 124 18.68 -14.70 10.93
CA SER A 124 19.20 -13.41 11.38
C SER A 124 19.98 -12.77 10.24
N LYS A 125 19.43 -11.71 9.64
CA LYS A 125 20.09 -10.90 8.61
C LYS A 125 20.64 -9.61 9.21
N ALA A 126 21.96 -9.42 9.13
CA ALA A 126 22.57 -8.12 9.42
C ALA A 126 22.18 -7.12 8.33
N LEU A 127 21.63 -5.98 8.72
CA LEU A 127 21.23 -4.91 7.79
C LEU A 127 22.37 -3.92 7.58
N ASP A 128 22.77 -3.73 6.32
CA ASP A 128 23.65 -2.63 5.92
C ASP A 128 22.81 -1.36 5.69
N LEU A 129 22.62 -0.61 6.77
CA LEU A 129 21.84 0.64 6.75
C LEU A 129 22.46 1.69 5.81
N ALA A 130 23.79 1.69 5.64
CA ALA A 130 24.47 2.63 4.75
C ALA A 130 24.25 2.28 3.27
N ALA A 131 24.16 0.99 2.92
CA ALA A 131 23.75 0.57 1.59
C ALA A 131 22.28 0.91 1.31
N LEU A 132 21.39 0.71 2.28
CA LEU A 132 19.97 1.06 2.15
C LEU A 132 19.78 2.56 1.94
N GLU A 133 20.48 3.40 2.70
CA GLU A 133 20.39 4.85 2.55
C GLU A 133 20.95 5.33 1.19
N ARG A 134 22.01 4.69 0.68
CA ARG A 134 22.51 4.96 -0.68
C ARG A 134 21.50 4.59 -1.76
N ARG A 135 20.76 3.48 -1.59
CA ARG A 135 19.68 3.09 -2.50
C ARG A 135 18.53 4.09 -2.45
N ARG A 136 18.11 4.52 -1.26
CA ARG A 136 17.08 5.57 -1.08
C ARG A 136 17.45 6.85 -1.83
N ALA A 137 18.72 7.25 -1.76
CA ALA A 137 19.22 8.45 -2.42
C ALA A 137 19.47 8.28 -3.93
N ASP A 138 19.35 7.07 -4.50
CA ASP A 138 19.57 6.85 -5.93
C ASP A 138 18.38 7.40 -6.74
N PRO A 139 18.57 8.47 -7.54
CA PRO A 139 17.49 9.06 -8.31
C PRO A 139 16.91 8.10 -9.36
N LYS A 140 17.64 7.05 -9.75
CA LYS A 140 17.14 6.03 -10.69
C LYS A 140 16.06 5.15 -10.08
N LEU A 141 16.06 4.96 -8.76
CA LEU A 141 15.06 4.18 -8.06
C LEU A 141 13.80 5.01 -7.76
N GLY A 142 13.95 6.33 -7.57
CA GLY A 142 12.81 7.26 -7.58
C GLY A 142 11.75 7.01 -6.51
N TRP A 143 12.11 6.40 -5.37
CA TRP A 143 11.16 5.97 -4.33
C TRP A 143 10.21 7.07 -3.85
N ASP A 144 10.74 8.27 -3.59
CA ASP A 144 9.92 9.41 -3.16
C ASP A 144 8.88 9.81 -4.24
N ALA A 145 9.26 9.73 -5.52
CA ALA A 145 8.38 10.06 -6.64
C ALA A 145 7.29 8.98 -6.83
N LEU A 146 7.62 7.71 -6.64
CA LEU A 146 6.64 6.61 -6.67
C LEU A 146 5.60 6.77 -5.56
N LEU A 147 6.05 7.08 -4.34
CA LEU A 147 5.15 7.34 -3.21
C LEU A 147 4.28 8.57 -3.45
N ASP A 148 4.85 9.68 -3.91
CA ASP A 148 4.09 10.90 -4.24
C ASP A 148 3.04 10.64 -5.33
N GLN A 149 3.39 9.89 -6.37
CA GLN A 149 2.45 9.51 -7.43
C GLN A 149 1.32 8.62 -6.89
N ALA A 150 1.63 7.62 -6.05
CA ALA A 150 0.63 6.76 -5.43
C ALA A 150 -0.33 7.57 -4.54
N LEU A 151 0.20 8.44 -3.67
CA LEU A 151 -0.63 9.31 -2.81
C LEU A 151 -1.54 10.23 -3.62
N LYS A 152 -1.06 10.82 -4.71
CA LYS A 152 -1.88 11.64 -5.63
C LYS A 152 -3.01 10.84 -6.27
N ARG A 153 -2.75 9.59 -6.67
CA ARG A 153 -3.78 8.71 -7.28
C ARG A 153 -4.83 8.26 -6.26
N LEU A 154 -4.37 7.96 -5.05
CA LEU A 154 -5.22 7.63 -3.91
C LEU A 154 -5.95 8.85 -3.35
N GLN A 155 -5.51 10.07 -3.68
CA GLN A 155 -6.08 11.31 -3.15
C GLN A 155 -6.07 11.34 -1.61
N ILE A 156 -5.02 10.79 -1.01
CA ILE A 156 -4.82 10.76 0.45
C ILE A 156 -3.56 11.54 0.82
N THR A 157 -3.57 12.12 2.02
CA THR A 157 -2.48 12.91 2.59
C THR A 157 -2.07 12.30 3.92
N PRO A 158 -0.91 11.63 4.01
CA PRO A 158 -0.38 11.16 5.29
C PRO A 158 -0.15 12.30 6.27
N LEU A 159 -0.33 12.04 7.56
CA LEU A 159 0.02 12.98 8.63
C LEU A 159 1.54 13.08 8.80
N GLN A 160 2.25 11.99 8.49
CA GLN A 160 3.71 11.98 8.36
C GLN A 160 4.13 12.91 7.20
N THR A 161 5.02 13.87 7.48
CA THR A 161 5.34 14.97 6.55
C THR A 161 6.20 14.57 5.35
N SER A 162 6.95 13.49 5.47
CA SER A 162 7.89 13.00 4.45
C SER A 162 8.09 11.50 4.63
N PRO A 163 8.37 10.73 3.57
CA PRO A 163 8.63 9.30 3.71
C PRO A 163 9.88 9.08 4.57
N SER A 164 9.88 7.98 5.32
CA SER A 164 10.99 7.65 6.23
C SER A 164 11.18 6.14 6.33
N TRP A 165 12.32 5.73 6.88
CA TRP A 165 12.52 4.35 7.29
C TRP A 165 11.62 4.02 8.49
N LEU A 166 10.84 2.95 8.36
CA LEU A 166 9.91 2.43 9.35
C LEU A 166 10.38 1.04 9.77
N LEU A 167 10.48 0.82 11.09
CA LEU A 167 10.70 -0.51 11.64
C LEU A 167 9.36 -1.06 12.11
N LEU A 168 8.88 -2.08 11.42
CA LEU A 168 7.56 -2.69 11.61
C LEU A 168 7.71 -4.14 12.08
N ALA A 169 6.73 -4.61 12.83
CA ALA A 169 6.63 -6.00 13.26
C ALA A 169 5.26 -6.54 12.88
N GLN A 170 5.22 -7.75 12.34
CA GLN A 170 4.00 -8.46 11.97
C GLN A 170 4.01 -9.85 12.59
N TYR A 171 2.83 -10.35 12.95
CA TYR A 171 2.62 -11.75 13.31
C TYR A 171 1.88 -12.44 12.16
N SER A 172 2.42 -13.55 11.67
CA SER A 172 1.81 -14.39 10.63
C SER A 172 1.53 -15.80 11.12
#